data_AF-A0A924Q2X2-F1
#
_entry.id   AF-A0A924Q2X2-F1
#
_cell.length_a   1.000
_cell.length_b   1.000
_cell.length_c   1.000
_cell.angle_alpha   90.00
_cell.angle_beta   90.00
_cell.angle_gamma   90.00
#
_symmetry.space_group_name_H-M   'P 1'
#
loop_
_entity.id
_entity.type
_entity.pdbx_description
1 polymer ?
#
loop_
_entity_poly.entity_id
_entity_poly.type
_entity_poly.pdbx_seq_one_letter_code
_entity_poly.pdbx_strand_id
1 'polypeptide(L)'
;MTLTFAEARVLGTLMEKARTVPDSYPLTLNTLLLGCNQKTSRDPLMELDETRIAQALDKLKSEGLIRESSGGRSARYEHNFQRALGVPEQSAVLLGLLMLRGPQTAGELRLSSERWYKFADISSVEGFLEELQDRSEEKGGALVVKLERAAGEREQRWAHLLCGPVEVAQNARTTLPGWIDRSVSGSNTQRIEQLETEVARLRATLQKLCSELGLSPPGQT
;
A
#
# COMPACT_ATOMS: atom_id res chain seq x y z
N MET A 1 -1.73 -9.76 6.33
CA MET A 1 -1.34 -9.55 4.93
C MET A 1 -0.85 -8.12 4.80
N THR A 2 0.31 -7.89 4.17
CA THR A 2 0.93 -6.55 4.09
C THR A 2 1.50 -6.35 2.69
N LEU A 3 0.94 -5.37 1.98
CA LEU A 3 1.34 -4.98 0.64
C LEU A 3 2.54 -4.02 0.67
N THR A 4 3.37 -4.08 -0.36
CA THR A 4 4.30 -2.99 -0.65
C THR A 4 3.59 -1.85 -1.38
N PHE A 5 4.19 -0.65 -1.40
CA PHE A 5 3.62 0.48 -2.15
C PHE A 5 3.47 0.20 -3.65
N ALA A 6 4.39 -0.57 -4.24
CA ALA A 6 4.30 -0.97 -5.64
C ALA A 6 3.11 -1.93 -5.87
N GLU A 7 2.91 -2.89 -4.96
CA GLU A 7 1.76 -3.81 -5.01
C GLU A 7 0.43 -3.07 -4.86
N ALA A 8 0.33 -2.16 -3.89
CA ALA A 8 -0.85 -1.33 -3.71
C ALA A 8 -1.13 -0.43 -4.93
N ARG A 9 -0.08 0.12 -5.56
CA ARG A 9 -0.20 0.90 -6.80
C ARG A 9 -0.74 0.06 -7.95
N VAL A 10 -0.19 -1.14 -8.15
CA VAL A 10 -0.60 -2.08 -9.20
C VAL A 10 -2.06 -2.49 -9.00
N LEU A 11 -2.41 -2.93 -7.80
CA LEU A 11 -3.76 -3.34 -7.43
C LEU A 11 -4.77 -2.18 -7.58
N GLY A 12 -4.46 -1.01 -7.00
CA GLY A 12 -5.31 0.17 -7.09
C GLY A 12 -5.52 0.62 -8.53
N THR A 13 -4.50 0.50 -9.40
CA THR A 13 -4.62 0.82 -10.82
C THR A 13 -5.58 -0.14 -11.53
N LEU A 14 -5.52 -1.44 -11.24
CA LEU A 14 -6.47 -2.41 -11.80
C LEU A 14 -7.91 -2.10 -11.35
N MET A 15 -8.11 -1.80 -10.07
CA MET A 15 -9.41 -1.40 -9.51
C MET A 15 -9.95 -0.13 -10.18
N GLU A 16 -9.10 0.86 -10.40
CA GLU A 16 -9.47 2.10 -11.12
C GLU A 16 -9.92 1.80 -12.55
N LYS A 17 -9.12 1.04 -13.29
CA LYS A 17 -9.35 0.84 -14.72
C LYS A 17 -10.52 -0.10 -15.00
N ALA A 18 -10.84 -1.02 -14.09
CA ALA A 18 -12.04 -1.84 -14.16
C ALA A 18 -13.33 -1.00 -14.19
N ARG A 19 -13.33 0.21 -13.63
CA ARG A 19 -14.48 1.13 -13.59
C ARG A 19 -14.40 2.24 -14.63
N THR A 20 -13.22 2.82 -14.81
CA THR A 20 -13.06 4.04 -15.61
C THR A 20 -12.83 3.77 -17.09
N VAL A 21 -12.36 2.58 -17.46
CA VAL A 21 -12.07 2.18 -18.84
C VAL A 21 -12.44 0.71 -19.09
N PRO A 22 -13.71 0.32 -18.90
CA PRO A 22 -14.13 -1.09 -18.97
C PRO A 22 -13.79 -1.76 -20.31
N ASP A 23 -13.81 -1.01 -21.42
CA ASP A 23 -13.49 -1.55 -22.76
C ASP A 23 -12.02 -2.02 -22.90
N SER A 24 -11.12 -1.47 -22.08
CA SER A 24 -9.70 -1.85 -22.08
C SER A 24 -9.35 -2.88 -21.00
N TYR A 25 -10.29 -3.24 -20.14
CA TYR A 25 -10.11 -4.17 -19.04
C TYR A 25 -10.54 -5.59 -19.46
N PRO A 26 -9.83 -6.67 -19.06
CA PRO A 26 -8.64 -6.71 -18.19
C PRO A 26 -7.35 -6.18 -18.85
N LEU A 27 -6.45 -5.66 -18.03
CA LEU A 27 -5.25 -4.94 -18.49
C LEU A 27 -4.10 -5.90 -18.84
N THR A 28 -3.28 -5.51 -19.82
CA THR A 28 -1.98 -6.16 -20.07
C THR A 28 -0.91 -5.52 -19.18
N LEU A 29 0.28 -6.12 -19.10
CA LEU A 29 1.41 -5.55 -18.37
C LEU A 29 1.74 -4.13 -18.86
N ASN A 30 1.73 -3.88 -20.17
CA ASN A 30 2.05 -2.57 -20.75
C ASN A 30 1.02 -1.50 -20.39
N THR A 31 -0.27 -1.82 -20.44
CA THR A 31 -1.31 -0.85 -20.05
C THR A 31 -1.32 -0.59 -18.55
N LEU A 32 -0.93 -1.59 -17.76
CA LEU A 32 -0.75 -1.45 -16.32
C LEU A 32 0.45 -0.58 -15.95
N LEU A 33 1.58 -0.71 -16.65
CA LEU A 33 2.76 0.16 -16.53
C LEU A 33 2.38 1.63 -16.73
N LEU A 34 1.69 1.93 -17.83
CA LEU A 34 1.21 3.28 -18.13
C LEU A 34 0.24 3.78 -17.05
N GLY A 35 -0.60 2.90 -16.50
CA GLY A 35 -1.55 3.22 -15.44
C GLY A 35 -0.87 3.50 -14.08
N CYS A 36 0.17 2.75 -13.72
CA CYS A 36 0.86 2.92 -12.44
C CYS A 36 1.63 4.24 -12.35
N ASN A 37 2.16 4.70 -13.49
CA ASN A 37 3.03 5.87 -13.63
C ASN A 37 2.27 7.13 -14.14
N GLN A 38 0.93 7.16 -14.04
CA GLN A 38 0.16 8.34 -14.44
C GLN A 38 0.50 9.56 -13.57
N LYS A 39 0.56 10.74 -14.20
CA LYS A 39 0.83 12.02 -13.50
C LYS A 39 -0.36 12.56 -12.72
N THR A 40 -1.56 11.99 -12.93
CA THR A 40 -2.80 12.43 -12.28
C THR A 40 -3.39 11.29 -11.47
N SER A 41 -4.10 11.64 -10.39
CA SER A 41 -4.73 10.65 -9.50
C SER A 41 -3.75 9.64 -8.89
N ARG A 42 -2.46 10.03 -8.76
CA ARG A 42 -1.40 9.28 -8.13
C ARG A 42 -0.70 10.18 -7.12
N ASP A 43 -0.63 9.74 -5.88
CA ASP A 43 0.12 10.40 -4.81
C ASP A 43 0.67 9.32 -3.85
N PRO A 44 2.00 9.14 -3.75
CA PRO A 44 3.04 9.85 -4.49
C PRO A 44 3.12 9.45 -5.97
N LEU A 45 3.70 10.29 -6.81
CA LEU A 45 4.12 9.87 -8.15
C LEU A 45 5.17 8.77 -8.04
N MET A 46 5.08 7.77 -8.91
CA MET A 46 6.04 6.65 -8.97
C MET A 46 6.50 6.45 -10.41
N GLU A 47 7.71 5.92 -10.56
CA GLU A 47 8.28 5.46 -11.82
C GLU A 47 8.61 3.97 -11.67
N LEU A 48 7.58 3.14 -11.76
CA LEU A 48 7.75 1.68 -11.74
C LEU A 48 8.21 1.20 -13.11
N ASP A 49 9.11 0.21 -13.13
CA ASP A 49 9.51 -0.51 -14.34
C ASP A 49 8.68 -1.79 -14.52
N GLU A 50 8.83 -2.43 -15.68
CA GLU A 50 8.11 -3.67 -16.00
C GLU A 50 8.43 -4.79 -15.02
N THR A 51 9.70 -4.92 -14.61
CA THR A 51 10.17 -5.95 -13.68
C THR A 51 9.47 -5.83 -12.33
N ARG A 52 9.38 -4.61 -11.78
CA ARG A 52 8.75 -4.35 -10.49
C ARG A 52 7.24 -4.62 -10.54
N ILE A 53 6.59 -4.28 -11.65
CA ILE A 53 5.17 -4.57 -11.85
C ILE A 53 4.92 -6.07 -12.00
N ALA A 54 5.76 -6.80 -12.73
CA ALA A 54 5.67 -8.25 -12.86
C ALA A 54 5.80 -8.95 -11.50
N GLN A 55 6.80 -8.55 -10.70
CA GLN A 55 6.98 -9.07 -9.33
C GLN A 55 5.76 -8.79 -8.44
N ALA A 56 5.20 -7.58 -8.53
CA ALA A 56 3.99 -7.22 -7.80
C ALA A 56 2.79 -8.07 -8.25
N LEU A 57 2.60 -8.27 -9.55
CA LEU A 57 1.55 -9.13 -10.08
C LEU A 57 1.66 -10.57 -9.58
N ASP A 58 2.87 -11.13 -9.56
CA ASP A 58 3.08 -12.51 -9.07
C ASP A 58 2.73 -12.66 -7.60
N LYS A 59 3.11 -11.70 -6.75
CA LYS A 59 2.73 -11.71 -5.33
C LYS A 59 1.22 -11.50 -5.13
N LEU A 60 0.62 -10.55 -5.85
CA LEU A 60 -0.82 -10.29 -5.76
C LEU A 60 -1.67 -11.48 -6.26
N LYS A 61 -1.15 -12.25 -7.23
CA LYS A 61 -1.77 -13.52 -7.66
C LYS A 61 -1.70 -14.58 -6.55
N SER A 62 -0.55 -14.76 -5.89
CA SER A 62 -0.41 -15.76 -4.82
C SER A 62 -1.28 -15.43 -3.60
N GLU A 63 -1.56 -14.14 -3.36
CA GLU A 63 -2.50 -13.66 -2.34
C GLU A 63 -3.97 -13.69 -2.78
N GLY A 64 -4.26 -14.11 -4.02
CA GLY A 64 -5.62 -14.22 -4.55
C GLY A 64 -6.32 -12.87 -4.85
N LEU A 65 -5.56 -11.77 -4.83
CA LEU A 65 -6.06 -10.43 -5.12
C LEU A 65 -6.18 -10.13 -6.61
N ILE A 66 -5.45 -10.86 -7.45
CA ILE A 66 -5.47 -10.72 -8.90
C ILE A 66 -5.68 -12.09 -9.53
N ARG A 67 -6.36 -12.11 -10.67
CA ARG A 67 -6.42 -13.27 -11.55
C ARG A 67 -5.79 -12.93 -12.88
N GLU A 68 -5.11 -13.92 -13.43
CA GLU A 68 -4.51 -13.84 -14.76
C GLU A 68 -5.34 -14.70 -15.71
N SER A 69 -5.60 -14.16 -16.89
CA SER A 69 -6.19 -14.89 -18.01
C SER A 69 -5.18 -14.93 -19.16
N SER A 70 -4.90 -16.13 -19.65
CA SER A 70 -3.85 -16.38 -20.66
C SER A 70 -4.44 -16.87 -22.00
N GLY A 71 -5.71 -16.54 -22.28
CA GLY A 71 -6.43 -17.02 -23.47
C GLY A 71 -6.06 -16.33 -24.80
N GLY A 72 -5.12 -15.39 -24.80
CA GLY A 72 -4.71 -14.63 -25.99
C GLY A 72 -3.20 -14.44 -26.09
N ARG A 73 -2.75 -13.64 -27.07
CA ARG A 73 -1.31 -13.40 -27.36
C ARG A 73 -0.54 -12.77 -26.19
N SER A 74 -1.23 -12.13 -25.25
CA SER A 74 -0.63 -11.51 -24.07
C SER A 74 -1.48 -11.80 -22.84
N ALA A 75 -0.84 -12.06 -21.71
CA ALA A 75 -1.50 -12.22 -20.42
C ALA A 75 -2.28 -10.95 -20.05
N ARG A 76 -3.48 -11.16 -19.49
CA ARG A 76 -4.32 -10.07 -18.98
C ARG A 76 -4.67 -10.29 -17.52
N TYR A 77 -4.70 -9.20 -16.76
CA TYR A 77 -4.84 -9.18 -15.32
C TYR A 77 -6.13 -8.49 -14.90
N GLU A 78 -6.86 -9.13 -13.99
CA GLU A 78 -8.05 -8.61 -13.34
C GLU A 78 -7.89 -8.59 -11.82
N HIS A 79 -8.42 -7.57 -11.14
CA HIS A 79 -8.51 -7.57 -9.68
C HIS A 79 -9.66 -8.46 -9.19
N ASN A 80 -9.45 -9.08 -8.03
CA ASN A 80 -10.42 -9.88 -7.27
C ASN A 80 -10.62 -9.29 -5.85
N PHE A 81 -10.34 -7.99 -5.71
CA PHE A 81 -10.21 -7.30 -4.41
C PHE A 81 -11.40 -7.47 -3.47
N GLN A 82 -12.64 -7.21 -3.92
CA GLN A 82 -13.82 -7.30 -3.06
C GLN A 82 -13.98 -8.70 -2.44
N ARG A 83 -13.77 -9.74 -3.25
CA ARG A 83 -13.90 -11.12 -2.83
C ARG A 83 -12.75 -11.56 -1.93
N ALA A 84 -11.52 -11.15 -2.26
CA ALA A 84 -10.34 -11.49 -1.46
C ALA A 84 -10.38 -10.84 -0.07
N LEU A 85 -10.85 -9.60 0.05
CA LEU A 85 -10.95 -8.87 1.33
C LEU A 85 -12.30 -9.07 2.03
N GLY A 86 -13.29 -9.66 1.37
CA GLY A 86 -14.65 -9.82 1.92
C GLY A 86 -15.30 -8.47 2.26
N VAL A 87 -15.14 -7.47 1.38
CA VAL A 87 -15.68 -6.12 1.55
C VAL A 87 -16.67 -5.78 0.45
N PRO A 88 -17.70 -4.95 0.72
CA PRO A 88 -18.62 -4.49 -0.31
C PRO A 88 -17.91 -3.55 -1.30
N GLU A 89 -18.57 -3.29 -2.43
CA GLU A 89 -18.03 -2.47 -3.51
C GLU A 89 -17.65 -1.05 -3.04
N GLN A 90 -18.50 -0.44 -2.22
CA GLN A 90 -18.31 0.91 -1.68
C GLN A 90 -17.00 1.01 -0.91
N SER A 91 -16.78 0.09 0.03
CA SER A 91 -15.56 -0.01 0.81
C SER A 91 -14.33 -0.28 -0.06
N ALA A 92 -14.46 -1.12 -1.08
CA ALA A 92 -13.36 -1.40 -2.02
C ALA A 92 -12.95 -0.15 -2.82
N VAL A 93 -13.90 0.66 -3.27
CA VAL A 93 -13.62 1.91 -3.98
C VAL A 93 -12.84 2.87 -3.08
N LEU A 94 -13.23 3.03 -1.82
CA LEU A 94 -12.54 3.90 -0.86
C LEU A 94 -11.11 3.42 -0.61
N LEU A 95 -10.91 2.12 -0.38
CA LEU A 95 -9.59 1.52 -0.21
C LEU A 95 -8.72 1.72 -1.46
N GLY A 96 -9.28 1.53 -2.66
CA GLY A 96 -8.58 1.78 -3.92
C GLY A 96 -8.09 3.22 -4.08
N LEU A 97 -8.94 4.19 -3.73
CA LEU A 97 -8.57 5.61 -3.77
C LEU A 97 -7.48 5.95 -2.76
N LEU A 98 -7.58 5.42 -1.53
CA LEU A 98 -6.56 5.62 -0.49
C LEU A 98 -5.22 4.98 -0.90
N MET A 99 -5.22 3.81 -1.56
CA MET A 99 -3.99 3.20 -2.08
C MET A 99 -3.33 4.03 -3.20
N LEU A 100 -4.13 4.69 -4.04
CA LEU A 100 -3.62 5.47 -5.16
C LEU A 100 -3.17 6.88 -4.79
N ARG A 101 -3.79 7.48 -3.75
CA ARG A 101 -3.66 8.91 -3.45
C ARG A 101 -3.31 9.20 -1.99
N GLY A 102 -3.03 8.19 -1.19
CA GLY A 102 -2.69 8.33 0.22
C GLY A 102 -3.85 8.88 1.09
N PRO A 103 -3.52 9.44 2.26
CA PRO A 103 -4.53 9.88 3.22
C PRO A 103 -5.40 11.04 2.73
N GLN A 104 -6.71 10.88 2.74
CA GLN A 104 -7.69 11.85 2.21
C GLN A 104 -8.84 12.10 3.18
N THR A 105 -9.47 13.28 3.10
CA THR A 105 -10.72 13.55 3.84
C THR A 105 -11.90 12.83 3.19
N ALA A 106 -13.00 12.66 3.93
CA ALA A 106 -14.22 12.05 3.38
C ALA A 106 -14.79 12.85 2.19
N GLY A 107 -14.68 14.18 2.24
CA GLY A 107 -15.05 15.06 1.12
C GLY A 107 -14.16 14.86 -0.12
N GLU A 108 -12.84 14.78 0.05
CA GLU A 108 -11.89 14.48 -1.03
C GLU A 108 -12.17 13.10 -1.66
N LEU A 109 -12.48 12.10 -0.84
CA LEU A 109 -12.82 10.74 -1.28
C LEU A 109 -14.12 10.71 -2.09
N ARG A 110 -15.19 11.37 -1.61
CA ARG A 110 -16.47 11.45 -2.32
C ARG A 110 -16.31 12.06 -3.70
N LEU A 111 -15.57 13.17 -3.80
CA LEU A 111 -15.32 13.84 -5.08
C LEU A 111 -14.49 12.95 -6.02
N SER A 112 -13.48 12.28 -5.47
CA SER A 112 -12.56 11.45 -6.27
C SER A 112 -13.20 10.13 -6.72
N SER A 113 -14.22 9.64 -6.01
CA SER A 113 -14.88 8.38 -6.31
C SER A 113 -15.96 8.50 -7.38
N GLU A 114 -16.38 9.69 -7.82
CA GLU A 114 -17.55 9.87 -8.70
C GLU A 114 -17.57 8.97 -9.95
N ARG A 115 -16.39 8.71 -10.53
CA ARG A 115 -16.23 7.84 -11.71
C ARG A 115 -16.14 6.34 -11.38
N TRP A 116 -15.88 5.99 -10.12
CA TRP A 116 -15.80 4.60 -9.64
C TRP A 116 -17.16 4.17 -9.07
N TYR A 117 -17.70 4.99 -8.17
CA TYR A 117 -18.97 4.79 -7.47
C TYR A 117 -19.50 6.13 -6.93
N LYS A 118 -20.80 6.38 -7.14
CA LYS A 118 -21.47 7.60 -6.68
C LYS A 118 -22.06 7.41 -5.28
N PHE A 119 -21.39 7.95 -4.28
CA PHE A 119 -21.93 8.03 -2.92
C PHE A 119 -23.01 9.12 -2.82
N ALA A 120 -24.03 8.89 -2.00
CA ALA A 120 -25.12 9.85 -1.80
C ALA A 120 -24.60 11.18 -1.22
N ASP A 121 -23.90 11.10 -0.09
CA ASP A 121 -23.36 12.24 0.65
C ASP A 121 -22.04 11.89 1.34
N ILE A 122 -21.47 12.88 2.05
CA ILE A 122 -20.22 12.71 2.81
C ILE A 122 -20.43 11.73 3.97
N SER A 123 -21.57 11.80 4.65
CA SER A 123 -21.92 10.92 5.77
C SER A 123 -21.94 9.44 5.37
N SER A 124 -22.38 9.14 4.14
CA SER A 124 -22.33 7.78 3.58
C SER A 124 -20.90 7.27 3.45
N VAL A 125 -19.97 8.13 3.00
CA VAL A 125 -18.54 7.79 2.90
C VAL A 125 -17.94 7.55 4.29
N GLU A 126 -18.26 8.43 5.24
CA GLU A 126 -17.80 8.26 6.64
C GLU A 126 -18.31 6.97 7.25
N GLY A 127 -19.59 6.62 7.07
CA GLY A 127 -20.15 5.36 7.57
C GLY A 127 -19.40 4.13 7.06
N PHE A 128 -19.08 4.05 5.76
CA PHE A 128 -18.27 2.95 5.23
C PHE A 128 -16.83 2.95 5.74
N LEU A 129 -16.24 4.11 6.04
CA LEU A 129 -14.88 4.21 6.60
C LEU A 129 -14.86 3.77 8.07
N GLU A 130 -15.87 4.16 8.85
CA GLU A 130 -16.06 3.73 10.23
C GLU A 130 -16.27 2.21 10.30
N GLU A 131 -17.12 1.63 9.44
CA GLU A 131 -17.28 0.17 9.34
C GLU A 131 -15.97 -0.55 8.96
N LEU A 132 -15.13 0.06 8.11
CA LEU A 132 -13.83 -0.48 7.74
C LEU A 132 -12.80 -0.39 8.87
N GLN A 133 -12.90 0.63 9.73
CA GLN A 133 -12.06 0.81 10.90
C GLN A 133 -12.46 -0.15 12.02
N ASP A 134 -13.77 -0.32 12.26
CA ASP A 134 -14.33 -1.15 13.33
C ASP A 134 -14.50 -2.63 12.91
N ARG A 135 -13.95 -2.99 11.75
CA ARG A 135 -13.99 -4.34 11.19
C ARG A 135 -13.31 -5.33 12.14
N SER A 136 -14.06 -6.36 12.55
CA SER A 136 -13.63 -7.39 13.51
C SER A 136 -12.37 -8.16 13.09
N GLU A 137 -11.56 -8.58 14.06
CA GLU A 137 -10.37 -9.42 13.86
C GLU A 137 -10.67 -10.74 13.13
N GLU A 138 -11.82 -11.36 13.36
CA GLU A 138 -12.24 -12.59 12.65
C GLU A 138 -12.34 -12.40 11.13
N LYS A 139 -12.64 -11.17 10.69
CA LYS A 139 -12.69 -10.82 9.28
C LYS A 139 -11.31 -10.39 8.76
N GLY A 140 -10.30 -10.25 9.61
CA GLY A 140 -8.95 -9.78 9.27
C GLY A 140 -8.67 -8.34 9.71
N GLY A 141 -9.44 -7.81 10.66
CA GLY A 141 -9.17 -6.55 11.34
C GLY A 141 -9.48 -5.28 10.53
N ALA A 142 -9.12 -4.15 11.14
CA ALA A 142 -9.27 -2.80 10.59
C ALA A 142 -8.49 -2.64 9.28
N LEU A 143 -9.13 -2.05 8.27
CA LEU A 143 -8.50 -1.79 6.97
C LEU A 143 -8.19 -0.31 6.73
N VAL A 144 -8.76 0.57 7.54
CA VAL A 144 -8.50 2.01 7.53
C VAL A 144 -8.35 2.53 8.96
N VAL A 145 -7.79 3.72 9.07
CA VAL A 145 -7.68 4.46 10.34
C VAL A 145 -7.99 5.94 10.11
N LYS A 146 -8.77 6.53 11.01
CA LYS A 146 -8.97 7.98 11.08
C LYS A 146 -7.75 8.63 11.75
N LEU A 147 -7.05 9.48 11.02
CA LEU A 147 -5.87 10.17 11.53
C LEU A 147 -6.26 11.34 12.45
N GLU A 148 -5.35 11.70 13.34
CA GLU A 148 -5.46 12.94 14.10
C GLU A 148 -5.48 14.15 13.16
N ARG A 149 -6.16 15.21 13.59
CA ARG A 149 -6.25 16.44 12.82
C ARG A 149 -4.87 17.09 12.76
N ALA A 150 -4.39 17.35 11.55
CA ALA A 150 -3.20 18.18 11.36
C ALA A 150 -3.48 19.60 11.88
N ALA A 151 -2.44 20.26 12.40
CA ALA A 151 -2.56 21.63 12.90
C ALA A 151 -3.09 22.57 11.80
N GLY A 152 -4.21 23.25 12.07
CA GLY A 152 -4.86 24.16 11.12
C GLY A 152 -5.90 23.53 10.19
N GLU A 153 -5.99 22.20 10.13
CA GLU A 153 -6.99 21.52 9.31
C GLU A 153 -8.32 21.35 10.05
N ARG A 154 -9.42 21.63 9.34
CA ARG A 154 -10.79 21.49 9.89
C ARG A 154 -11.27 20.05 9.88
N GLU A 155 -10.83 19.26 8.91
CA GLU A 155 -11.29 17.90 8.67
C GLU A 155 -10.21 16.87 8.95
N GLN A 156 -10.61 15.68 9.41
CA GLN A 156 -9.73 14.54 9.59
C GLN A 156 -9.49 13.82 8.26
N ARG A 157 -8.31 13.20 8.13
CA ARG A 157 -7.95 12.35 6.99
C ARG A 157 -8.05 10.89 7.38
N TRP A 158 -8.40 10.06 6.42
CA TRP A 158 -8.43 8.62 6.54
C TRP A 158 -7.26 8.03 5.77
N ALA A 159 -6.63 7.00 6.32
CA ALA A 159 -5.56 6.26 5.67
C ALA A 159 -5.87 4.76 5.66
N HIS A 160 -5.39 4.03 4.65
CA HIS A 160 -5.54 2.58 4.61
C HIS A 160 -4.41 1.88 5.38
N LEU A 161 -4.67 0.66 5.87
CA LEU A 161 -3.70 -0.15 6.63
C LEU A 161 -3.13 -1.33 5.81
N LEU A 162 -3.51 -1.45 4.54
CA LEU A 162 -3.07 -2.54 3.65
C LEU A 162 -1.55 -2.59 3.41
N CYS A 163 -0.83 -1.46 3.58
CA CYS A 163 0.64 -1.41 3.50
C CYS A 163 1.32 -1.46 4.89
N GLY A 164 0.58 -1.85 5.93
CA GLY A 164 1.05 -1.87 7.31
C GLY A 164 0.51 -0.68 8.13
N PRO A 165 0.91 -0.59 9.41
CA PRO A 165 0.53 0.51 10.28
C PRO A 165 0.98 1.84 9.69
N VAL A 166 0.06 2.79 9.62
CA VAL A 166 0.40 4.18 9.30
C VAL A 166 0.96 4.78 10.57
N GLU A 167 2.29 4.88 10.65
CA GLU A 167 2.90 5.68 11.70
C GLU A 167 2.32 7.09 11.57
N VAL A 168 1.73 7.58 12.66
CA VAL A 168 1.21 8.95 12.80
C VAL A 168 2.41 9.91 12.87
N ALA A 169 3.32 9.81 11.90
CA ALA A 169 4.29 10.83 11.63
C ALA A 169 3.47 12.02 11.12
N GLN A 170 3.49 13.10 11.90
CA GLN A 170 2.83 14.36 11.64
C GLN A 170 3.20 14.88 10.24
N ASN A 171 2.48 14.43 9.21
CA ASN A 171 2.68 14.90 7.85
C ASN A 171 1.99 16.26 7.70
N ALA A 172 2.65 17.27 8.28
CA ALA A 172 2.60 18.61 7.74
C ALA A 172 3.00 18.51 6.26
N ARG A 173 2.08 18.90 5.37
CA ARG A 173 2.36 19.08 3.94
C ARG A 173 3.39 20.19 3.79
N THR A 174 4.67 19.86 3.84
CA THR A 174 5.73 20.75 3.38
C THR A 174 5.94 20.47 1.89
N THR A 175 5.32 21.30 1.05
CA THR A 175 5.66 21.45 -0.35
C THR A 175 7.11 21.89 -0.51
N LEU A 176 7.98 21.02 -1.04
CA LEU A 176 9.23 21.39 -1.71
C LEU A 176 9.50 20.47 -2.92
N PRO A 177 10.04 20.99 -4.03
CA PRO A 177 10.29 20.23 -5.25
C PRO A 177 11.62 19.47 -5.18
N GLY A 178 11.61 18.18 -5.50
CA GLY A 178 12.80 17.32 -5.55
C GLY A 178 12.70 16.12 -4.61
N TRP A 179 11.80 15.18 -4.92
CA TRP A 179 11.73 13.91 -4.22
C TRP A 179 12.63 12.89 -4.91
N ILE A 180 13.91 12.94 -4.54
CA ILE A 180 14.72 11.73 -4.41
C ILE A 180 14.29 11.09 -3.09
N ASP A 181 13.98 9.80 -3.15
CA ASP A 181 13.73 8.88 -2.04
C ASP A 181 14.57 9.18 -0.78
N ARG A 182 14.02 9.96 0.16
CA ARG A 182 14.71 10.34 1.40
C ARG A 182 13.90 10.09 2.67
N SER A 183 12.58 9.87 2.56
CA SER A 183 11.74 9.52 3.71
C SER A 183 11.74 8.01 4.04
N VAL A 184 11.96 7.14 3.05
CA VAL A 184 12.16 5.69 3.28
C VAL A 184 13.63 5.37 3.58
N SER A 185 14.57 6.11 2.99
CA SER A 185 16.01 5.93 3.23
C SER A 185 16.44 6.26 4.67
N GLY A 186 15.86 7.28 5.32
CA GLY A 186 16.21 7.64 6.70
C GLY A 186 15.83 6.56 7.74
N SER A 187 14.61 6.03 7.64
CA SER A 187 14.12 4.96 8.53
C SER A 187 14.86 3.63 8.27
N ASN A 188 15.13 3.29 7.00
CA ASN A 188 15.92 2.10 6.69
C ASN A 188 17.39 2.25 7.12
N THR A 189 18.01 3.41 6.95
CA THR A 189 19.41 3.63 7.38
C THR A 189 19.52 3.55 8.90
N GLN A 190 18.62 4.19 9.65
CA GLN A 190 18.58 4.06 11.11
C GLN A 190 18.34 2.62 11.57
N ARG A 191 17.47 1.87 10.87
CA ARG A 191 17.20 0.48 11.20
C ARG A 191 18.37 -0.44 10.85
N ILE A 192 19.09 -0.17 9.77
CA ILE A 192 20.33 -0.86 9.40
C ILE A 192 21.41 -0.57 10.44
N GLU A 193 21.63 0.70 10.81
CA GLU A 193 22.60 1.07 11.85
C GLU A 193 22.30 0.43 13.21
N GLN A 194 21.02 0.40 13.61
CA GLN A 194 20.58 -0.27 14.84
C GLN A 194 20.82 -1.78 14.76
N LEU A 195 20.50 -2.42 13.63
CA LEU A 195 20.72 -3.85 13.44
C LEU A 195 22.21 -4.19 13.38
N GLU A 196 23.04 -3.37 12.73
CA GLU A 196 24.49 -3.56 12.69
C GLU A 196 25.11 -3.42 14.07
N THR A 197 24.64 -2.45 14.87
CA THR A 197 25.07 -2.28 16.27
C THR A 197 24.69 -3.49 17.12
N GLU A 198 23.46 -3.99 16.97
CA GLU A 198 22.98 -5.15 17.71
C GLU A 198 23.72 -6.43 17.29
N VAL A 199 23.97 -6.62 15.99
CA VAL A 199 24.79 -7.74 15.48
C VAL A 199 26.22 -7.68 16.02
N ALA A 200 26.83 -6.49 16.07
CA ALA A 200 28.16 -6.31 16.64
C ALA A 200 28.19 -6.68 18.14
N ARG A 201 27.17 -6.23 18.89
CA ARG A 201 27.03 -6.54 20.33
C ARG A 201 26.81 -8.03 20.58
N LEU A 202 25.95 -8.68 19.79
CA LEU A 202 25.69 -10.11 19.89
C LEU A 202 26.92 -10.94 19.52
N ARG A 203 27.65 -10.55 18.47
CA ARG A 203 28.93 -11.19 18.10
C ARG A 203 29.99 -11.07 19.20
N ALA A 204 30.14 -9.89 19.80
CA ALA A 204 31.08 -9.70 20.92
C ALA A 204 30.70 -10.56 22.14
N THR A 205 29.41 -10.65 22.44
CA THR A 205 28.89 -11.49 23.54
C THR A 205 29.13 -12.97 23.26
N LEU A 206 28.85 -13.43 22.04
CA LEU A 206 29.12 -14.80 21.61
C LEU A 206 30.62 -15.12 21.66
N GLN A 207 31.49 -14.22 21.22
CA GLN A 207 32.94 -14.42 21.27
C GLN A 207 33.44 -14.54 22.71
N LYS A 208 32.91 -13.72 23.62
CA LYS A 208 33.21 -13.80 25.06
C LYS A 208 32.77 -15.15 25.65
N LEU A 209 31.52 -15.55 25.41
CA LEU A 209 30.99 -16.83 25.89
C LEU A 209 31.74 -18.03 25.29
N CYS A 210 32.05 -17.99 24.00
CA CYS A 210 32.85 -19.01 23.33
C CYS A 210 34.26 -19.13 23.94
N SER A 211 34.89 -18.00 24.27
CA SER A 211 36.21 -17.99 24.94
C SER A 211 36.16 -18.54 26.37
N GLU A 212 35.10 -18.26 27.13
CA GLU A 212 34.91 -18.79 28.49
C GLU A 212 34.58 -20.28 28.49
N LEU A 213 33.95 -20.78 27.43
CA LEU A 213 33.55 -22.19 27.29
C LEU A 213 34.54 -23.05 26.47
N GLY A 214 35.61 -22.46 25.93
CA GLY A 214 36.59 -23.18 25.10
C GLY A 214 36.05 -23.65 23.75
N LEU A 215 35.02 -22.97 23.23
CA LEU A 215 34.35 -23.31 21.97
C LEU A 215 34.75 -22.32 20.85
N SER A 216 34.74 -22.78 19.60
CA SER A 216 34.92 -21.89 18.44
C SER A 216 33.58 -21.27 18.01
N PRO A 217 33.54 -19.96 17.68
CA PRO A 217 32.30 -19.32 17.26
C PRO A 217 31.82 -19.83 15.89
N PRO A 218 30.50 -19.96 15.66
CA PRO A 218 29.96 -20.42 14.39
C PRO A 218 30.20 -19.41 13.28
N GLY A 219 30.84 -19.84 12.17
CA GLY A 219 31.07 -19.02 10.97
C GLY A 219 32.53 -18.80 10.56
N GLN A 220 33.50 -19.43 11.22
CA GLN A 220 34.87 -19.57 10.71
C GLN A 220 35.13 -21.02 10.26
N THR A 221 34.71 -21.32 9.03
CA THR A 221 35.35 -22.29 8.12
C THR A 221 35.35 -21.68 6.74
#